data_AF-A0A2T5BFH9-F1
#
_entry.id   AF-A0A2T5BFH9-F1
#
_cell.length_a   1.000
_cell.length_b   1.000
_cell.length_c   1.000
_cell.angle_alpha   90.00
_cell.angle_beta   90.00
_cell.angle_gamma   90.00
#
_symmetry.space_group_name_H-M   'P 1'
#
loop_
_entity.id
_entity.type
_entity.pdbx_description
1 polymer ?
#
loop_
_entity_poly.entity_id
_entity_poly.type
_entity_poly.pdbx_seq_one_letter_code
_entity_poly.pdbx_strand_id
1 'polypeptide(L)'
;MEGSVKSRGQKTHTLRTDDYCVIVKGSATVGNTLTASVFNQNGKSLEGEASYSWQKKVYGAWTNIAGETSARIRIPSGLVGAEIRAVAVLSVAEGPDNFVSTAVSVASQNPIVIENQNDGTTDWKITNPAMNHEIEAFADATSINAGETLNLKVSLSSAGKYDLDVYRLGYYGGAGGRLISSAPGLDGLTQSSPTMTNPATRLIECLWDVSHELKTSATWTSGLYVIKLTDCRSGKQSLVPFVLRKDFQPSDIGFQDAVTTAQAYNMFGGFSVYDANSVGNKRAYQVSFDRPYDAAHFGFSNTDGFNCNNMLAWEYNMVRWLESQGYDLSYYTNVDVHSRPLQILSQRIFLSVGHDEYWSMEQRDRVESARDNGIHLAFFSANTAYWRVRYDSSSRGQSNRVVTIYKDSSGIGAGLCLDPLAQLDPAASTSLFRSREVNRPENSLLGVGYVSEQDKVYEGFDFIVSNAADPIYAHTGLRNGDRLKGLVGYEWDAVLDNDASPDGLVIVSESSTRANKTLSSLPGGTNPNVSHAAYYKAKSGARVFSTGSIQWVWGLDDSWTFQPPRLTRSWRRRLKDSVKRLVSLVVTVPIRNMPRVDRRAQQMTVNLFSQMDVRPQTPSSWLILS
;
A
#
# COMPACT_ATOMS: atom_id res chain seq x y z
N MET A 1 27.74 -6.83 -60.26
CA MET A 1 26.60 -6.60 -59.34
C MET A 1 25.99 -7.95 -59.03
N GLU A 2 26.42 -8.58 -57.95
CA GLU A 2 25.75 -9.78 -57.41
C GLU A 2 25.54 -9.52 -55.92
N GLY A 3 24.29 -9.27 -55.56
CA GLY A 3 23.88 -9.02 -54.19
C GLY A 3 23.68 -10.33 -53.44
N SER A 4 24.46 -10.56 -52.39
CA SER A 4 24.23 -11.67 -51.47
C SER A 4 23.00 -11.37 -50.60
N VAL A 5 21.96 -12.16 -50.75
CA VAL A 5 20.82 -12.22 -49.83
C VAL A 5 21.32 -12.83 -48.52
N LYS A 6 21.43 -12.02 -47.46
CA LYS A 6 21.62 -12.54 -46.08
C LYS A 6 20.26 -12.99 -45.54
N SER A 7 20.08 -14.29 -45.42
CA SER A 7 18.99 -14.90 -44.67
C SER A 7 19.03 -14.44 -43.20
N ARG A 8 17.95 -13.83 -42.71
CA ARG A 8 17.74 -13.59 -41.28
C ARG A 8 17.62 -14.95 -40.57
N GLY A 9 18.70 -15.36 -39.91
CA GLY A 9 18.66 -16.46 -38.96
C GLY A 9 17.71 -16.11 -37.81
N GLN A 10 16.66 -16.90 -37.64
CA GLN A 10 15.86 -16.97 -36.42
C GLN A 10 16.83 -17.32 -35.27
N LYS A 11 17.08 -16.38 -34.36
CA LYS A 11 17.75 -16.70 -33.09
C LYS A 11 16.76 -17.50 -32.26
N THR A 12 16.88 -18.82 -32.27
CA THR A 12 16.33 -19.69 -31.23
C THR A 12 16.97 -19.28 -29.91
N HIS A 13 16.20 -18.63 -29.04
CA HIS A 13 16.62 -18.35 -27.67
C HIS A 13 16.68 -19.68 -26.91
N THR A 14 17.90 -20.14 -26.64
CA THR A 14 18.20 -21.29 -25.78
C THR A 14 17.78 -20.94 -24.35
N LEU A 15 16.70 -21.54 -23.84
CA LEU A 15 16.16 -21.33 -22.49
C LEU A 15 17.08 -22.01 -21.45
N ARG A 16 17.56 -21.30 -20.42
CA ARG A 16 18.36 -21.87 -19.31
C ARG A 16 17.50 -22.09 -18.05
N THR A 17 17.91 -23.03 -17.21
CA THR A 17 17.16 -23.51 -16.03
C THR A 17 17.00 -22.48 -14.91
N ASP A 18 17.89 -21.49 -14.79
CA ASP A 18 17.79 -20.45 -13.76
C ASP A 18 16.85 -19.29 -14.14
N ASP A 19 16.29 -19.31 -15.36
CA ASP A 19 15.55 -18.18 -15.92
C ASP A 19 14.05 -18.18 -15.56
N TYR A 20 13.53 -19.25 -14.92
CA TYR A 20 12.10 -19.46 -14.71
C TYR A 20 11.71 -19.84 -13.29
N CYS A 21 10.49 -19.46 -12.91
CA CYS A 21 9.89 -19.81 -11.63
C CYS A 21 8.42 -20.21 -11.81
N VAL A 22 7.95 -21.11 -10.95
CA VAL A 22 6.51 -21.42 -10.84
C VAL A 22 5.96 -20.64 -9.67
N ILE A 23 5.00 -19.76 -9.95
CA ILE A 23 4.31 -18.96 -8.94
C ILE A 23 2.88 -19.45 -8.84
N VAL A 24 2.42 -19.56 -7.60
CA VAL A 24 1.04 -19.94 -7.29
C VAL A 24 0.32 -18.71 -6.76
N LYS A 25 -0.95 -18.53 -7.15
CA LYS A 25 -1.85 -17.50 -6.60
C LYS A 25 -3.19 -18.06 -6.13
N GLY A 26 -3.83 -17.33 -5.21
CA GLY A 26 -5.13 -17.67 -4.60
C GLY A 26 -5.02 -18.28 -3.21
N SER A 27 -6.14 -18.41 -2.50
CA SER A 27 -6.14 -18.97 -1.15
C SER A 27 -5.92 -20.49 -1.11
N ALA A 28 -4.95 -20.95 -0.31
CA ALA A 28 -4.66 -22.36 -0.06
C ALA A 28 -5.61 -22.99 0.99
N THR A 29 -6.91 -22.70 0.86
CA THR A 29 -7.94 -23.13 1.81
C THR A 29 -9.00 -23.98 1.13
N VAL A 30 -9.66 -24.85 1.90
CA VAL A 30 -10.63 -25.82 1.37
C VAL A 30 -11.71 -25.13 0.53
N GLY A 31 -11.96 -25.67 -0.67
CA GLY A 31 -12.96 -25.18 -1.61
C GLY A 31 -12.47 -24.06 -2.54
N ASN A 32 -11.39 -23.37 -2.18
CA ASN A 32 -10.74 -22.37 -3.03
C ASN A 32 -9.87 -23.02 -4.11
N THR A 33 -9.47 -22.22 -5.09
CA THR A 33 -8.65 -22.66 -6.22
C THR A 33 -7.30 -21.96 -6.19
N LEU A 34 -6.24 -22.76 -6.21
CA LEU A 34 -4.89 -22.28 -6.51
C LEU A 34 -4.64 -22.39 -8.01
N THR A 35 -3.94 -21.40 -8.56
CA THR A 35 -3.50 -21.39 -9.96
C THR A 35 -1.99 -21.23 -10.00
N ALA A 36 -1.30 -22.14 -10.66
CA ALA A 36 0.13 -22.09 -10.95
C ALA A 36 0.37 -21.50 -12.35
N SER A 37 1.36 -20.61 -12.46
CA SER A 37 1.83 -20.08 -13.74
C SER A 37 3.36 -20.04 -13.74
N VAL A 38 3.95 -20.22 -14.92
CA VAL A 38 5.40 -20.12 -15.13
C VAL A 38 5.74 -18.71 -15.58
N PHE A 39 6.73 -18.10 -14.94
CA PHE A 39 7.25 -16.78 -15.31
C PHE A 39 8.75 -16.82 -15.50
N ASN A 40 9.25 -16.01 -16.43
CA ASN A 40 10.68 -15.70 -16.44
C ASN A 40 11.05 -14.69 -15.33
N GLN A 41 12.34 -14.44 -15.12
CA GLN A 41 12.82 -13.48 -14.12
C GLN A 41 12.28 -12.04 -14.28
N ASN A 42 11.80 -11.68 -15.48
CA ASN A 42 11.21 -10.36 -15.75
C ASN A 42 9.69 -10.32 -15.50
N GLY A 43 9.08 -11.44 -15.09
CA GLY A 43 7.64 -11.56 -14.86
C GLY A 43 6.82 -11.77 -16.13
N LYS A 44 7.44 -12.16 -17.26
CA LYS A 44 6.70 -12.56 -18.46
C LYS A 44 6.17 -13.98 -18.28
N SER A 45 4.85 -14.14 -18.37
CA SER A 45 4.21 -15.46 -18.35
C SER A 45 4.58 -16.29 -19.59
N LEU A 46 4.75 -17.59 -19.37
CA LEU A 46 4.85 -18.64 -20.39
C LEU A 46 3.60 -19.55 -20.38
N GLU A 47 2.43 -18.95 -20.15
CA GLU A 47 1.17 -19.69 -20.17
C GLU A 47 0.98 -20.46 -21.48
N GLY A 48 0.61 -21.74 -21.35
CA GLY A 48 0.42 -22.66 -22.47
C GLY A 48 1.68 -23.40 -22.94
N GLU A 49 2.87 -23.05 -22.43
CA GLU A 49 4.13 -23.71 -22.78
C GLU A 49 4.56 -24.80 -21.78
N ALA A 50 3.84 -24.92 -20.66
CA ALA A 50 4.11 -25.87 -19.59
C ALA A 50 2.99 -26.91 -19.43
N SER A 51 3.38 -28.14 -19.08
CA SER A 51 2.46 -29.12 -18.48
C SER A 51 2.59 -29.08 -16.95
N TYR A 52 1.51 -29.39 -16.23
CA TYR A 52 1.47 -29.23 -14.76
C TYR A 52 1.19 -30.55 -14.05
N SER A 53 1.67 -30.65 -12.81
CA SER A 53 1.17 -31.61 -11.82
C SER A 53 1.24 -31.00 -10.43
N TRP A 54 0.35 -31.44 -9.53
CA TRP A 54 0.40 -31.06 -8.12
C TRP A 54 0.97 -32.18 -7.27
N GLN A 55 1.79 -31.81 -6.30
CA GLN A 55 2.41 -32.74 -5.35
C GLN A 55 1.99 -32.40 -3.92
N LYS A 56 1.87 -33.42 -3.08
CA LYS A 56 1.75 -33.29 -1.62
C LYS A 56 2.94 -33.94 -0.94
N LYS A 57 3.30 -33.43 0.23
CA LYS A 57 4.37 -34.00 1.06
C LYS A 57 3.84 -35.13 1.93
N VAL A 58 4.47 -36.30 1.87
CA VAL A 58 4.13 -37.52 2.62
C VAL A 58 5.42 -38.09 3.20
N TYR A 59 5.53 -38.17 4.53
CA TYR A 59 6.73 -38.65 5.24
C TYR A 59 8.05 -38.02 4.74
N GLY A 60 8.02 -36.71 4.43
CA GLY A 60 9.19 -35.97 3.95
C GLY A 60 9.45 -36.06 2.43
N ALA A 61 8.75 -36.93 1.71
CA ALA A 61 8.86 -37.08 0.25
C ALA A 61 7.69 -36.40 -0.48
N TRP A 62 7.95 -35.84 -1.66
CA TRP A 62 6.91 -35.28 -2.53
C TRP A 62 6.29 -36.37 -3.39
N THR A 63 4.97 -36.47 -3.40
CA THR A 63 4.21 -37.44 -4.19
C THR A 63 3.12 -36.74 -4.99
N ASN A 64 2.96 -37.12 -6.26
CA ASN A 64 1.91 -36.57 -7.10
C ASN A 64 0.52 -36.82 -6.51
N ILE A 65 -0.33 -35.80 -6.56
CA ILE A 65 -1.75 -35.90 -6.22
C ILE A 65 -2.44 -36.47 -7.47
N ALA A 66 -3.04 -37.65 -7.32
CA ALA A 66 -3.61 -38.39 -8.44
C ALA A 66 -4.68 -37.56 -9.19
N GLY A 67 -4.54 -37.43 -10.51
CA GLY A 67 -5.48 -36.71 -11.38
C GLY A 67 -5.28 -35.18 -11.45
N GLU A 68 -4.44 -34.59 -10.60
CA GLU A 68 -4.23 -33.13 -10.56
C GLU A 68 -3.11 -32.70 -11.52
N THR A 69 -3.39 -32.72 -12.83
CA THR A 69 -2.44 -32.37 -13.91
C THR A 69 -2.74 -31.01 -14.59
N SER A 70 -3.68 -30.25 -14.04
CA SER A 70 -3.99 -28.91 -14.52
C SER A 70 -3.11 -27.86 -13.81
N ALA A 71 -2.97 -26.69 -14.44
CA ALA A 71 -2.39 -25.51 -13.80
C ALA A 71 -3.21 -25.05 -12.57
N ARG A 72 -4.45 -25.53 -12.43
CA ARG A 72 -5.36 -25.20 -11.33
C ARG A 72 -5.65 -26.43 -10.48
N ILE A 73 -5.66 -26.25 -9.17
CA ILE A 73 -6.18 -27.24 -8.21
C ILE A 73 -7.26 -26.60 -7.36
N ARG A 74 -8.43 -27.25 -7.28
CA ARG A 74 -9.44 -26.88 -6.29
C ARG A 74 -9.17 -27.67 -5.03
N ILE A 75 -8.88 -26.98 -3.93
CA ILE A 75 -8.40 -27.61 -2.69
C ILE A 75 -9.50 -28.49 -2.07
N PRO A 76 -9.33 -29.83 -2.03
CA PRO A 76 -10.27 -30.73 -1.39
C PRO A 76 -10.02 -30.79 0.13
N SER A 77 -11.06 -31.14 0.90
CA SER A 77 -10.96 -31.29 2.35
C SER A 77 -9.93 -32.34 2.80
N GLY A 78 -9.69 -33.36 1.99
CA GLY A 78 -8.68 -34.40 2.26
C GLY A 78 -7.22 -33.94 2.20
N LEU A 79 -6.94 -32.70 1.78
CA LEU A 79 -5.60 -32.11 1.81
C LEU A 79 -5.37 -31.20 3.01
N VAL A 80 -6.35 -30.98 3.90
CA VAL A 80 -6.14 -30.15 5.11
C VAL A 80 -4.98 -30.68 5.94
N GLY A 81 -4.06 -29.79 6.30
CA GLY A 81 -2.82 -30.12 7.03
C GLY A 81 -1.68 -30.63 6.14
N ALA A 82 -1.89 -30.82 4.84
CA ALA A 82 -0.83 -31.18 3.91
C ALA A 82 -0.06 -29.95 3.42
N GLU A 83 1.23 -30.12 3.17
CA GLU A 83 1.99 -29.20 2.32
C GLU A 83 1.86 -29.65 0.86
N ILE A 84 1.51 -28.72 -0.03
CA ILE A 84 1.39 -28.97 -1.48
C ILE A 84 2.26 -28.01 -2.28
N ARG A 85 2.63 -28.41 -3.51
CA ARG A 85 3.34 -27.55 -4.48
C ARG A 85 2.92 -27.89 -5.90
N ALA A 86 3.07 -26.92 -6.81
CA ALA A 86 2.94 -27.16 -8.23
C ALA A 86 4.30 -27.57 -8.83
N VAL A 87 4.26 -28.45 -9.82
CA VAL A 87 5.37 -28.80 -10.69
C VAL A 87 4.96 -28.44 -12.11
N ALA A 88 5.77 -27.61 -12.77
CA ALA A 88 5.61 -27.28 -14.18
C ALA A 88 6.75 -27.91 -14.98
N VAL A 89 6.43 -28.58 -16.09
CA VAL A 89 7.40 -29.14 -17.02
C VAL A 89 7.41 -28.28 -18.26
N LEU A 90 8.55 -27.65 -18.54
CA LEU A 90 8.78 -26.82 -19.72
C LEU A 90 9.70 -27.54 -20.69
N SER A 91 9.46 -27.38 -22.00
CA SER A 91 10.45 -27.78 -23.01
C SER A 91 11.51 -26.69 -23.11
N VAL A 92 12.67 -26.91 -22.49
CA VAL A 92 13.84 -26.01 -22.63
C VAL A 92 14.83 -26.57 -23.65
N ALA A 93 15.82 -25.77 -24.03
CA ALA A 93 16.72 -26.12 -25.14
C ALA A 93 17.62 -27.33 -24.84
N GLU A 94 17.83 -27.64 -23.56
CA GLU A 94 18.59 -28.79 -23.08
C GLU A 94 17.71 -30.06 -22.91
N GLY A 95 16.40 -29.95 -23.16
CA GLY A 95 15.40 -30.99 -22.93
C GLY A 95 14.28 -30.51 -22.01
N PRO A 96 13.26 -31.33 -21.71
CA PRO A 96 12.25 -30.99 -20.72
C PRO A 96 12.86 -30.84 -19.32
N ASP A 97 12.51 -29.77 -18.59
CA ASP A 97 12.95 -29.55 -17.22
C ASP A 97 11.78 -29.25 -16.27
N ASN A 98 11.95 -29.58 -15.00
CA ASN A 98 10.93 -29.48 -13.95
C ASN A 98 11.18 -28.27 -13.06
N PHE A 99 10.21 -27.38 -13.02
CA PHE A 99 10.20 -26.22 -12.13
C PHE A 99 9.16 -26.45 -11.04
N VAL A 100 9.49 -26.10 -9.80
CA VAL A 100 8.59 -26.31 -8.66
C VAL A 100 8.25 -24.98 -8.00
N SER A 101 7.01 -24.85 -7.55
CA SER A 101 6.62 -23.70 -6.74
C SER A 101 7.13 -23.84 -5.31
N THR A 102 7.14 -22.72 -4.58
CA THR A 102 7.17 -22.74 -3.11
C THR A 102 6.03 -23.61 -2.60
N ALA A 103 6.31 -24.41 -1.56
CA ALA A 103 5.32 -25.24 -0.91
C ALA A 103 4.35 -24.39 -0.08
N VAL A 104 3.08 -24.79 -0.06
CA VAL A 104 2.02 -24.08 0.65
C VAL A 104 1.29 -25.04 1.57
N SER A 105 1.05 -24.63 2.81
CA SER A 105 0.28 -25.41 3.76
C SER A 105 -1.21 -25.22 3.51
N VAL A 106 -1.93 -26.32 3.33
CA VAL A 106 -3.38 -26.30 3.14
C VAL A 106 -4.10 -26.24 4.49
N ALA A 107 -5.03 -25.29 4.63
CA ALA A 107 -5.79 -25.08 5.85
C ALA A 107 -7.31 -25.07 5.62
N SER A 108 -8.08 -25.22 6.69
CA SER A 108 -9.54 -25.03 6.66
C SER A 108 -9.92 -23.55 6.55
N GLN A 109 -9.11 -22.66 7.12
CA GLN A 109 -9.31 -21.22 7.17
C GLN A 109 -8.02 -20.51 6.78
N ASN A 110 -8.13 -19.31 6.23
CA ASN A 110 -6.96 -18.54 5.83
C ASN A 110 -6.19 -18.02 7.06
N PRO A 111 -4.91 -17.63 6.90
CA PRO A 111 -4.08 -17.18 8.02
C PRO A 111 -4.66 -15.98 8.78
N ILE A 112 -5.40 -15.08 8.12
CA ILE A 112 -6.00 -13.90 8.73
C ILE A 112 -7.15 -14.27 9.66
N VAL A 113 -8.02 -15.20 9.25
CA VAL A 113 -9.11 -15.71 10.09
C VAL A 113 -8.55 -16.38 11.35
N ILE A 114 -7.47 -17.15 11.21
CA ILE A 114 -6.78 -17.80 12.34
C ILE A 114 -6.14 -16.74 13.25
N GLU A 115 -5.43 -15.77 12.69
CA GLU A 115 -4.81 -14.68 13.46
C GLU A 115 -5.83 -13.89 14.28
N ASN A 116 -7.00 -13.60 13.69
CA ASN A 116 -8.09 -12.85 14.33
C ASN A 116 -8.79 -13.58 15.48
N GLN A 117 -8.50 -14.88 15.71
CA GLN A 117 -8.99 -15.60 16.88
C GLN A 117 -8.20 -15.28 18.15
N ASN A 118 -7.03 -14.65 18.03
CA ASN A 118 -6.23 -14.24 19.19
C ASN A 118 -6.79 -12.96 19.82
N ASP A 119 -6.55 -12.81 21.12
CA ASP A 119 -6.93 -11.62 21.86
C ASP A 119 -6.20 -10.38 21.32
N GLY A 120 -6.99 -9.34 21.06
CA GLY A 120 -6.48 -8.03 20.66
C GLY A 120 -6.33 -7.06 21.83
N THR A 121 -5.62 -5.96 21.58
CA THR A 121 -5.43 -4.85 22.49
C THR A 121 -5.44 -3.52 21.74
N THR A 122 -5.74 -2.43 22.46
CA THR A 122 -5.56 -1.05 21.98
C THR A 122 -4.22 -0.45 22.36
N ASP A 123 -3.36 -1.17 23.08
CA ASP A 123 -2.13 -0.63 23.67
C ASP A 123 -1.06 -0.26 22.64
N TRP A 124 -1.22 -0.68 21.38
CA TRP A 124 -0.38 -0.22 20.27
C TRP A 124 -0.50 1.30 20.03
N LYS A 125 -1.60 1.93 20.49
CA LYS A 125 -1.84 3.36 20.38
C LYS A 125 -0.95 4.11 21.36
N ILE A 126 -0.26 5.14 20.87
CA ILE A 126 0.50 6.04 21.74
C ILE A 126 -0.43 7.05 22.41
N THR A 127 -0.22 7.27 23.71
CA THR A 127 -0.99 8.22 24.53
C THR A 127 -0.12 9.36 25.05
N ASN A 128 1.20 9.22 25.03
CA ASN A 128 2.15 10.23 25.48
C ASN A 128 3.28 10.39 24.45
N PRO A 129 3.04 11.03 23.29
CA PRO A 129 4.02 11.12 22.22
C PRO A 129 5.30 11.88 22.62
N ALA A 130 6.43 11.42 22.10
CA ALA A 130 7.76 12.02 22.22
C ALA A 130 7.93 13.26 21.31
N MET A 131 7.26 14.36 21.67
CA MET A 131 7.23 15.59 20.87
C MET A 131 8.51 16.43 20.94
N ASN A 132 9.46 16.09 21.83
CA ASN A 132 10.70 16.83 22.05
C ASN A 132 11.92 15.90 21.98
N HIS A 133 11.90 14.93 21.06
CA HIS A 133 12.98 13.97 20.85
C HIS A 133 13.32 13.12 22.08
N GLU A 134 12.36 12.90 22.99
CA GLU A 134 12.61 12.14 24.23
C GLU A 134 13.01 10.68 23.95
N ILE A 135 12.34 10.06 22.98
CA ILE A 135 12.69 8.75 22.43
C ILE A 135 12.32 8.69 20.95
N GLU A 136 13.28 8.33 20.12
CA GLU A 136 13.12 8.26 18.67
C GLU A 136 13.78 7.02 18.13
N ALA A 137 13.23 6.47 17.04
CA ALA A 137 13.80 5.28 16.44
C ALA A 137 13.39 5.12 14.97
N PHE A 138 14.17 4.29 14.28
CA PHE A 138 13.84 3.77 12.97
C PHE A 138 14.42 2.36 12.80
N ALA A 139 13.88 1.63 11.82
CA ALA A 139 14.37 0.33 11.43
C ALA A 139 15.25 0.43 10.17
N ASP A 140 16.18 -0.51 10.00
CA ASP A 140 17.05 -0.59 8.81
C ASP A 140 16.38 -1.22 7.57
N ALA A 141 15.11 -1.62 7.68
CA ALA A 141 14.27 -2.04 6.57
C ALA A 141 12.85 -1.49 6.73
N THR A 142 12.15 -1.22 5.62
CA THR A 142 10.71 -0.92 5.61
C THR A 142 9.87 -2.20 5.78
N SER A 143 10.45 -3.34 5.42
CA SER A 143 9.80 -4.64 5.52
C SER A 143 10.81 -5.78 5.54
N ILE A 144 10.45 -6.86 6.23
CA ILE A 144 11.24 -8.10 6.35
C ILE A 144 10.33 -9.30 6.10
N ASN A 145 10.90 -10.42 5.64
CA ASN A 145 10.18 -11.68 5.52
C ASN A 145 10.03 -12.35 6.89
N ALA A 146 8.96 -13.13 7.09
CA ALA A 146 8.75 -13.85 8.34
C ALA A 146 9.93 -14.77 8.68
N GLY A 147 10.50 -14.59 9.87
CA GLY A 147 11.70 -15.32 10.33
C GLY A 147 13.01 -14.54 10.14
N GLU A 148 13.00 -13.41 9.43
CA GLU A 148 14.16 -12.52 9.33
C GLU A 148 14.26 -11.60 10.57
N THR A 149 15.44 -10.99 10.72
CA THR A 149 15.74 -10.01 11.78
C THR A 149 15.53 -8.60 11.26
N LEU A 150 14.93 -7.74 12.09
CA LEU A 150 14.85 -6.30 11.86
C LEU A 150 15.76 -5.58 12.86
N ASN A 151 16.71 -4.77 12.38
CA ASN A 151 17.58 -4.02 13.28
C ASN A 151 16.98 -2.65 13.59
N LEU A 152 16.90 -2.33 14.88
CA LEU A 152 16.36 -1.08 15.38
C LEU A 152 17.46 -0.19 15.89
N LYS A 153 17.40 1.08 15.49
CA LYS A 153 18.28 2.15 15.96
C LYS A 153 17.43 3.09 16.81
N VAL A 154 17.76 3.18 18.09
CA VAL A 154 16.98 3.92 19.10
C VAL A 154 17.88 4.96 19.73
N SER A 155 17.39 6.20 19.82
CA SER A 155 18.04 7.30 20.54
C SER A 155 17.13 7.83 21.65
N LEU A 156 17.70 8.03 22.83
CA LEU A 156 17.06 8.73 23.94
C LEU A 156 17.65 10.14 24.07
N SER A 157 16.84 11.12 24.46
CA SER A 157 17.35 12.46 24.81
C SER A 157 18.35 12.44 25.96
N SER A 158 18.30 11.41 26.80
CA SER A 158 19.28 11.11 27.85
C SER A 158 19.38 9.60 28.01
N ALA A 159 20.61 9.07 28.03
CA ALA A 159 20.85 7.65 28.23
C ALA A 159 20.10 7.09 29.46
N GLY A 160 19.57 5.88 29.32
CA GLY A 160 18.62 5.31 30.28
C GLY A 160 18.04 3.99 29.81
N LYS A 161 16.81 3.72 30.24
CA LYS A 161 16.07 2.51 29.91
C LYS A 161 14.82 2.84 29.09
N TYR A 162 14.46 1.94 28.18
CA TYR A 162 13.19 2.01 27.46
C TYR A 162 12.57 0.62 27.34
N ASP A 163 11.25 0.59 27.21
CA ASP A 163 10.49 -0.61 26.91
C ASP A 163 10.18 -0.67 25.41
N LEU A 164 10.17 -1.88 24.84
CA LEU A 164 9.82 -2.15 23.45
C LEU A 164 8.68 -3.16 23.41
N ASP A 165 7.58 -2.80 22.75
CA ASP A 165 6.46 -3.70 22.46
C ASP A 165 6.22 -3.77 20.95
N VAL A 166 6.07 -4.99 20.42
CA VAL A 166 5.77 -5.23 19.01
C VAL A 166 4.31 -5.61 18.86
N TYR A 167 3.58 -4.89 18.01
CA TYR A 167 2.17 -5.18 17.72
C TYR A 167 1.97 -5.47 16.23
N ARG A 168 1.16 -6.50 15.93
CA ARG A 168 0.57 -6.69 14.60
C ARG A 168 -0.75 -5.93 14.58
N LEU A 169 -0.91 -5.03 13.63
CA LEU A 169 -2.16 -4.29 13.41
C LEU A 169 -3.16 -5.14 12.64
N GLY A 170 -4.44 -5.00 12.95
CA GLY A 170 -5.49 -5.86 12.38
C GLY A 170 -6.85 -5.69 13.05
N TYR A 171 -7.78 -6.62 12.83
CA TYR A 171 -9.14 -6.52 13.38
C TYR A 171 -9.22 -6.91 14.87
N TYR A 172 -8.88 -8.15 15.21
CA TYR A 172 -8.90 -8.72 16.59
C TYR A 172 -10.14 -8.34 17.41
N GLY A 173 -11.34 -8.66 16.90
CA GLY A 173 -12.60 -8.32 17.56
C GLY A 173 -12.87 -6.82 17.70
N GLY A 174 -12.17 -5.98 16.92
CA GLY A 174 -12.27 -4.53 16.93
C GLY A 174 -11.23 -3.81 17.78
N ALA A 175 -10.39 -4.54 18.54
CA ALA A 175 -9.35 -3.96 19.39
C ALA A 175 -8.23 -3.28 18.57
N GLY A 176 -8.01 -3.75 17.34
CA GLY A 176 -7.19 -3.04 16.36
C GLY A 176 -5.72 -3.45 16.26
N GLY A 177 -5.24 -4.26 17.19
CA GLY A 177 -3.90 -4.83 17.12
C GLY A 177 -3.73 -5.94 18.14
N ARG A 178 -2.67 -6.72 18.01
CA ARG A 178 -2.28 -7.76 18.97
C ARG A 178 -0.85 -7.56 19.40
N LEU A 179 -0.59 -7.69 20.69
CA LEU A 179 0.78 -7.74 21.20
C LEU A 179 1.44 -9.07 20.77
N ILE A 180 2.55 -8.96 20.07
CA ILE A 180 3.29 -10.10 19.51
C ILE A 180 4.50 -10.44 20.38
N SER A 181 5.20 -9.42 20.86
CA SER A 181 6.40 -9.58 21.68
C SER A 181 6.66 -8.32 22.50
N SER A 182 7.31 -8.48 23.66
CA SER A 182 7.77 -7.37 24.50
C SER A 182 9.21 -7.60 24.95
N ALA A 183 9.95 -6.51 25.08
CA ALA A 183 11.30 -6.46 25.65
C ALA A 183 11.41 -5.23 26.56
N PRO A 184 11.14 -5.38 27.87
CA PRO A 184 11.19 -4.28 28.82
C PRO A 184 12.63 -3.98 29.27
N GLY A 185 12.88 -2.74 29.69
CA GLY A 185 14.13 -2.33 30.35
C GLY A 185 15.39 -2.46 29.50
N LEU A 186 15.28 -2.27 28.18
CA LEU A 186 16.41 -2.23 27.26
C LEU A 186 17.29 -1.00 27.54
N ASP A 187 18.61 -1.16 27.42
CA ASP A 187 19.55 -0.05 27.51
C ASP A 187 19.46 0.85 26.27
N GLY A 188 19.24 2.15 26.50
CA GLY A 188 19.21 3.17 25.46
C GLY A 188 20.29 4.21 25.67
N LEU A 189 20.91 4.64 24.58
CA LEU A 189 21.92 5.69 24.54
C LEU A 189 21.37 6.93 23.85
N THR A 190 22.02 8.07 24.08
CA THR A 190 21.87 9.24 23.22
C THR A 190 22.77 9.05 22.00
N GLN A 191 22.17 8.83 20.85
CA GLN A 191 22.88 8.66 19.57
C GLN A 191 23.24 10.03 18.97
N SER A 192 24.09 10.03 17.94
CA SER A 192 24.52 11.25 17.24
C SER A 192 23.34 12.05 16.67
N SER A 193 23.45 13.37 16.60
CA SER A 193 22.42 14.19 15.95
C SER A 193 22.26 13.82 14.46
N PRO A 194 21.06 14.00 13.87
CA PRO A 194 20.85 13.81 12.44
C PRO A 194 21.87 14.61 11.62
N THR A 195 22.40 13.99 10.56
CA THR A 195 23.46 14.56 9.72
C THR A 195 22.91 14.89 8.34
N MET A 196 23.24 16.08 7.83
CA MET A 196 23.00 16.41 6.42
C MET A 196 24.09 15.78 5.56
N THR A 197 23.88 14.53 5.15
CA THR A 197 24.87 13.73 4.43
C THR A 197 25.07 14.19 2.99
N ASN A 198 24.09 14.89 2.41
CA ASN A 198 24.25 15.57 1.13
C ASN A 198 23.60 16.97 1.14
N PRO A 199 24.40 18.05 1.24
CA PRO A 199 23.87 19.43 1.23
C PRO A 199 23.19 19.86 -0.08
N ALA A 200 23.60 19.29 -1.23
CA ALA A 200 23.04 19.66 -2.53
C ALA A 200 21.58 19.21 -2.67
N THR A 201 21.24 18.09 -2.06
CA THR A 201 19.88 17.52 -2.05
C THR A 201 19.17 17.67 -0.72
N ARG A 202 19.86 18.18 0.31
CA ARG A 202 19.43 18.30 1.71
C ARG A 202 19.02 16.95 2.31
N LEU A 203 19.72 15.89 1.89
CA LEU A 203 19.53 14.56 2.45
C LEU A 203 19.94 14.57 3.93
N ILE A 204 18.98 14.24 4.80
CA ILE A 204 19.21 14.02 6.23
C ILE A 204 19.18 12.52 6.51
N GLU A 205 20.19 12.04 7.23
CA GLU A 205 20.30 10.66 7.71
C GLU A 205 20.76 10.62 9.17
N CYS A 206 20.25 9.64 9.92
CA CYS A 206 20.72 9.31 11.25
C CYS A 206 21.77 8.20 11.16
N LEU A 207 23.02 8.54 11.47
CA LEU A 207 24.13 7.58 11.48
C LEU A 207 24.22 6.84 12.82
N TRP A 208 23.08 6.33 13.28
CA TRP A 208 22.97 5.64 14.57
C TRP A 208 23.45 4.21 14.48
N ASP A 209 23.99 3.71 15.58
CA ASP A 209 24.32 2.30 15.74
C ASP A 209 23.07 1.48 16.09
N VAL A 210 23.10 0.17 15.81
CA VAL A 210 21.99 -0.73 16.15
C VAL A 210 21.88 -0.81 17.67
N SER A 211 20.69 -0.49 18.19
CA SER A 211 20.37 -0.54 19.61
C SER A 211 19.71 -1.88 19.99
N HIS A 212 18.97 -2.51 19.07
CA HIS A 212 18.28 -3.77 19.31
C HIS A 212 18.06 -4.57 18.02
N GLU A 213 18.19 -5.89 18.09
CA GLU A 213 17.85 -6.81 17.00
C GLU A 213 16.52 -7.51 17.30
N LEU A 214 15.47 -7.17 16.55
CA LEU A 214 14.18 -7.84 16.65
C LEU A 214 14.18 -9.10 15.78
N LYS A 215 14.29 -10.26 16.43
CA LYS A 215 14.19 -11.56 15.75
C LYS A 215 12.72 -11.95 15.59
N THR A 216 12.25 -12.05 14.35
CA THR A 216 10.90 -12.54 14.07
C THR A 216 10.89 -14.07 13.91
N SER A 217 9.69 -14.66 13.94
CA SER A 217 9.51 -16.10 13.68
C SER A 217 8.81 -16.31 12.34
N ALA A 218 9.11 -17.41 11.66
CA ALA A 218 8.38 -17.85 10.45
C ALA A 218 6.87 -18.06 10.72
N THR A 219 6.47 -18.22 11.98
CA THR A 219 5.07 -18.36 12.39
C THR A 219 4.31 -17.04 12.48
N TRP A 220 5.00 -15.89 12.52
CA TRP A 220 4.33 -14.59 12.55
C TRP A 220 3.49 -14.38 11.29
N THR A 221 2.26 -13.91 11.45
CA THR A 221 1.33 -13.70 10.33
C THR A 221 1.73 -12.46 9.54
N SER A 222 1.71 -12.52 8.19
CA SER A 222 1.98 -11.32 7.37
C SER A 222 1.02 -10.19 7.76
N GLY A 223 1.50 -8.95 7.76
CA GLY A 223 0.71 -7.83 8.27
C GLY A 223 1.46 -6.52 8.32
N LEU A 224 0.72 -5.47 8.68
CA LEU A 224 1.27 -4.20 9.14
C LEU A 224 1.64 -4.35 10.62
N TYR A 225 2.84 -3.91 10.99
CA TYR A 225 3.34 -3.97 12.35
C TYR A 225 3.81 -2.59 12.83
N VAL A 226 3.68 -2.36 14.12
CA VAL A 226 4.27 -1.21 14.80
C VAL A 226 5.05 -1.68 16.02
N ILE A 227 6.21 -1.07 16.22
CA ILE A 227 7.01 -1.22 17.43
C ILE A 227 6.80 0.04 18.26
N LYS A 228 6.18 -0.10 19.43
CA LYS A 228 5.99 0.98 20.38
C LYS A 228 7.15 1.00 21.35
N LEU A 229 7.85 2.11 21.39
CA LEU A 229 8.92 2.36 22.34
C LEU A 229 8.40 3.28 23.45
N THR A 230 8.76 3.02 24.70
CA THR A 230 8.42 3.87 25.84
C THR A 230 9.68 4.18 26.64
N ASP A 231 10.07 5.45 26.74
CA ASP A 231 11.13 5.88 27.66
C ASP A 231 10.68 5.66 29.11
N CYS A 232 11.39 4.82 29.86
CA CYS A 232 11.01 4.47 31.24
C CYS A 232 11.13 5.67 32.20
N ARG A 233 11.88 6.73 31.84
CA ARG A 233 12.03 7.93 32.69
C ARG A 233 10.85 8.88 32.53
N SER A 234 10.51 9.23 31.31
CA SER A 234 9.48 10.25 31.02
C SER A 234 8.10 9.66 30.70
N GLY A 235 8.03 8.35 30.42
CA GLY A 235 6.85 7.68 29.88
C GLY A 235 6.51 8.10 28.46
N LYS A 236 7.43 8.79 27.75
CA LYS A 236 7.24 9.27 26.37
C LYS A 236 7.34 8.12 25.39
N GLN A 237 6.57 8.21 24.31
CA GLN A 237 6.35 7.11 23.38
C GLN A 237 6.61 7.51 21.94
N SER A 238 7.15 6.58 21.16
CA SER A 238 7.28 6.66 19.71
C SER A 238 6.90 5.32 19.06
N LEU A 239 6.58 5.36 17.77
CA LEU A 239 6.25 4.17 16.97
C LEU A 239 7.24 4.02 15.81
N VAL A 240 7.63 2.78 15.54
CA VAL A 240 8.38 2.40 14.33
C VAL A 240 7.51 1.44 13.50
N PRO A 241 7.02 1.85 12.32
CA PRO A 241 6.30 0.95 11.43
C PRO A 241 7.24 -0.01 10.70
N PHE A 242 6.75 -1.21 10.40
CA PHE A 242 7.32 -2.08 9.38
C PHE A 242 6.26 -3.06 8.85
N VAL A 243 6.50 -3.63 7.67
CA VAL A 243 5.68 -4.72 7.12
C VAL A 243 6.37 -6.05 7.31
N LEU A 244 5.64 -7.04 7.84
CA LEU A 244 6.08 -8.43 7.81
C LEU A 244 5.51 -9.11 6.57
N ARG A 245 6.38 -9.50 5.65
CA ARG A 245 6.03 -10.23 4.43
C ARG A 245 5.95 -11.74 4.71
N LYS A 246 5.30 -12.44 3.77
CA LYS A 246 5.50 -13.88 3.56
C LYS A 246 5.71 -14.10 2.07
N ASP A 247 6.99 -14.07 1.69
CA ASP A 247 7.39 -14.08 0.29
C ASP A 247 6.93 -15.38 -0.40
N PHE A 248 6.37 -15.24 -1.61
CA PHE A 248 5.80 -16.33 -2.43
C PHE A 248 4.70 -17.18 -1.77
N GLN A 249 4.16 -16.78 -0.62
CA GLN A 249 2.95 -17.39 -0.10
C GLN A 249 1.76 -16.88 -0.91
N PRO A 250 0.94 -17.77 -1.50
CA PRO A 250 -0.22 -17.35 -2.25
C PRO A 250 -1.30 -16.84 -1.31
N SER A 251 -1.97 -15.77 -1.72
CA SER A 251 -3.15 -15.22 -1.05
C SER A 251 -4.14 -14.73 -2.09
N ASP A 252 -5.32 -14.31 -1.66
CA ASP A 252 -6.28 -13.71 -2.58
C ASP A 252 -5.93 -12.24 -2.85
N ILE A 253 -5.54 -11.47 -1.83
CA ILE A 253 -5.26 -10.03 -1.95
C ILE A 253 -3.85 -9.69 -1.42
N GLY A 254 -3.07 -9.04 -2.28
CA GLY A 254 -1.79 -8.41 -1.94
C GLY A 254 -1.99 -6.96 -1.55
N PHE A 255 -1.84 -6.64 -0.28
CA PHE A 255 -1.96 -5.29 0.27
C PHE A 255 -0.60 -4.57 0.22
N GLN A 256 -0.53 -3.45 -0.49
CA GLN A 256 0.65 -2.60 -0.52
C GLN A 256 0.57 -1.47 0.52
N ASP A 257 1.60 -1.35 1.35
CA ASP A 257 1.86 -0.17 2.19
C ASP A 257 2.68 0.89 1.41
N ALA A 258 2.17 2.11 1.38
CA ALA A 258 2.68 3.25 0.64
C ALA A 258 3.82 4.01 1.36
N VAL A 259 4.87 3.28 1.76
CA VAL A 259 5.97 3.82 2.61
C VAL A 259 6.75 4.97 1.97
N THR A 260 6.84 5.04 0.63
CA THR A 260 7.45 6.19 -0.08
C THR A 260 6.68 7.47 0.11
N THR A 261 5.34 7.43 0.11
CA THR A 261 4.51 8.61 0.39
C THR A 261 4.73 9.05 1.83
N ALA A 262 4.70 8.13 2.79
CA ALA A 262 5.02 8.45 4.18
C ALA A 262 6.39 9.12 4.32
N GLN A 263 7.37 8.65 3.58
CA GLN A 263 8.71 9.18 3.64
C GLN A 263 8.88 10.53 2.93
N ALA A 264 8.14 10.76 1.84
CA ALA A 264 8.13 12.03 1.12
C ALA A 264 7.59 13.18 1.98
N TYR A 265 6.60 12.89 2.83
CA TYR A 265 6.01 13.86 3.77
C TYR A 265 6.73 13.92 5.12
N ASN A 266 7.64 13.00 5.42
CA ASN A 266 8.36 12.97 6.69
C ASN A 266 9.27 14.20 6.87
N MET A 267 8.95 15.01 7.88
CA MET A 267 9.63 16.27 8.21
C MET A 267 10.83 16.10 9.15
N PHE A 268 11.11 14.87 9.60
CA PHE A 268 12.19 14.61 10.55
C PHE A 268 13.53 15.21 10.07
N GLY A 269 14.21 15.93 10.98
CA GLY A 269 15.45 16.65 10.66
C GLY A 269 15.23 17.96 9.90
N GLY A 270 13.99 18.44 9.79
CA GLY A 270 13.62 19.74 9.24
C GLY A 270 13.38 19.77 7.73
N PHE A 271 13.42 18.63 7.04
CA PHE A 271 13.27 18.57 5.59
C PHE A 271 12.40 17.41 5.12
N SER A 272 11.46 17.74 4.24
CA SER A 272 10.65 16.81 3.43
C SER A 272 10.81 17.18 1.94
N VAL A 273 10.09 16.51 1.04
CA VAL A 273 10.13 16.89 -0.40
C VAL A 273 9.21 18.07 -0.75
N TYR A 274 8.62 18.71 0.26
CA TYR A 274 7.72 19.87 0.12
C TYR A 274 8.33 21.11 0.78
N ASP A 275 8.22 22.28 0.11
CA ASP A 275 8.77 23.54 0.62
C ASP A 275 8.12 23.94 1.95
N ALA A 276 6.78 23.91 2.00
CA ALA A 276 6.01 24.29 3.19
C ALA A 276 6.36 23.45 4.43
N ASN A 277 6.83 22.22 4.21
CA ASN A 277 7.20 21.25 5.24
C ASN A 277 8.72 21.14 5.40
N SER A 278 9.45 22.20 5.07
CA SER A 278 10.91 22.24 5.13
C SER A 278 11.44 23.57 5.64
N VAL A 279 12.55 23.52 6.39
CA VAL A 279 13.18 24.70 6.97
C VAL A 279 13.51 25.74 5.90
N GLY A 280 13.08 26.97 6.14
CA GLY A 280 13.30 28.11 5.24
C GLY A 280 12.48 28.06 3.96
N ASN A 281 11.40 27.26 3.92
CA ASN A 281 10.56 27.03 2.74
C ASN A 281 11.36 26.51 1.54
N LYS A 282 12.26 25.56 1.82
CA LYS A 282 13.18 24.99 0.84
C LYS A 282 13.28 23.47 1.03
N ARG A 283 12.53 22.74 0.21
CA ARG A 283 12.43 21.28 0.18
C ARG A 283 13.77 20.58 0.00
N ALA A 284 13.83 19.32 0.44
CA ALA A 284 14.84 18.36 0.01
C ALA A 284 14.48 17.73 -1.35
N TYR A 285 15.51 17.26 -2.05
CA TYR A 285 15.36 16.43 -3.27
C TYR A 285 15.59 14.95 -2.98
N GLN A 286 16.04 14.62 -1.77
CA GLN A 286 16.25 13.26 -1.31
C GLN A 286 15.79 13.13 0.14
N VAL A 287 15.12 12.02 0.47
CA VAL A 287 14.68 11.69 1.83
C VAL A 287 15.04 10.23 2.14
N SER A 288 15.53 9.95 3.36
CA SER A 288 16.08 8.63 3.70
C SER A 288 15.23 7.86 4.70
N PHE A 289 14.99 6.57 4.47
CA PHE A 289 14.42 5.66 5.47
C PHE A 289 15.37 5.45 6.67
N ASP A 290 16.63 5.88 6.59
CA ASP A 290 17.58 5.89 7.71
C ASP A 290 17.37 7.08 8.66
N ARG A 291 16.11 7.39 8.98
CA ARG A 291 15.73 8.39 9.98
C ARG A 291 14.35 8.08 10.58
N PRO A 292 14.05 8.50 11.82
CA PRO A 292 12.72 8.37 12.42
C PRO A 292 11.60 9.01 11.61
N TYR A 293 10.36 8.57 11.86
CA TYR A 293 9.17 9.34 11.50
C TYR A 293 8.91 10.40 12.57
N ASP A 294 8.58 11.61 12.14
CA ASP A 294 8.31 12.72 13.04
C ASP A 294 7.11 12.43 13.98
N ALA A 295 7.31 12.64 15.28
CA ALA A 295 6.35 12.27 16.32
C ALA A 295 5.04 13.07 16.27
N ALA A 296 5.02 14.25 15.65
CA ALA A 296 3.78 15.00 15.44
C ALA A 296 2.91 14.37 14.34
N HIS A 297 3.53 13.60 13.44
CA HIS A 297 2.95 13.13 12.19
C HIS A 297 2.64 11.63 12.17
N PHE A 298 3.30 10.82 13.01
CA PHE A 298 3.06 9.38 13.06
C PHE A 298 2.56 8.92 14.45
N GLY A 299 1.33 8.44 14.50
CA GLY A 299 0.75 7.78 15.69
C GLY A 299 -0.09 8.67 16.64
N PHE A 300 0.06 10.00 16.60
CA PHE A 300 -0.68 10.90 17.51
C PHE A 300 -1.75 11.77 16.86
N SER A 301 -1.49 12.40 15.71
CA SER A 301 -2.46 13.28 15.04
C SER A 301 -2.57 12.99 13.54
N ASN A 302 -3.79 12.74 13.07
CA ASN A 302 -4.14 12.62 11.65
C ASN A 302 -5.20 13.70 11.29
N THR A 303 -4.96 14.95 11.71
CA THR A 303 -6.00 15.99 11.71
C THR A 303 -6.10 16.80 10.43
N ASP A 304 -5.10 16.72 9.54
CA ASP A 304 -5.06 17.45 8.28
C ASP A 304 -4.22 16.71 7.23
N GLY A 305 -4.31 17.20 5.98
CA GLY A 305 -3.70 16.62 4.78
C GLY A 305 -2.17 16.48 4.86
N PHE A 306 -1.54 17.25 5.75
CA PHE A 306 -0.09 17.31 5.90
C PHE A 306 0.41 16.21 6.85
N ASN A 307 -0.36 15.94 7.90
CA ASN A 307 -0.01 14.97 8.94
C ASN A 307 -0.53 13.56 8.64
N CYS A 308 -1.48 13.45 7.71
CA CYS A 308 -2.19 12.20 7.43
C CYS A 308 -1.59 11.35 6.30
N ASN A 309 -0.29 11.38 6.00
CA ASN A 309 0.25 10.62 4.86
C ASN A 309 1.00 9.36 5.28
N ASN A 310 0.38 8.52 6.10
CA ASN A 310 1.02 7.29 6.61
C ASN A 310 0.01 6.14 6.73
N MET A 311 0.50 4.92 6.96
CA MET A 311 -0.35 3.72 7.06
C MET A 311 -1.51 3.85 8.06
N LEU A 312 -1.29 4.55 9.18
CA LEU A 312 -2.29 4.74 10.22
C LEU A 312 -3.33 5.80 9.84
N ALA A 313 -3.13 6.59 8.79
CA ALA A 313 -4.12 7.56 8.37
C ALA A 313 -5.20 6.96 7.44
N TRP A 314 -4.82 6.01 6.59
CA TRP A 314 -5.68 5.54 5.51
C TRP A 314 -5.77 4.02 5.43
N GLU A 315 -4.61 3.36 5.34
CA GLU A 315 -4.50 1.92 5.06
C GLU A 315 -5.08 1.08 6.20
N TYR A 316 -4.85 1.51 7.44
CA TYR A 316 -5.27 0.79 8.63
C TYR A 316 -6.78 0.54 8.70
N ASN A 317 -7.62 1.50 8.29
CA ASN A 317 -9.07 1.33 8.24
C ASN A 317 -9.48 0.24 7.23
N MET A 318 -8.86 0.22 6.04
CA MET A 318 -9.08 -0.84 5.07
C MET A 318 -8.61 -2.20 5.60
N VAL A 319 -7.43 -2.28 6.22
CA VAL A 319 -6.90 -3.52 6.81
C VAL A 319 -7.87 -4.08 7.85
N ARG A 320 -8.30 -3.26 8.81
CA ARG A 320 -9.29 -3.70 9.81
C ARG A 320 -10.56 -4.24 9.17
N TRP A 321 -11.08 -3.55 8.16
CA TRP A 321 -12.29 -3.99 7.49
C TRP A 321 -12.08 -5.31 6.75
N LEU A 322 -11.04 -5.42 5.91
CA LEU A 322 -10.72 -6.65 5.17
C LEU A 322 -10.56 -7.85 6.11
N GLU A 323 -9.79 -7.66 7.18
CA GLU A 323 -9.55 -8.69 8.18
C GLU A 323 -10.83 -9.07 8.93
N SER A 324 -11.69 -8.09 9.26
CA SER A 324 -12.98 -8.35 9.92
C SER A 324 -13.94 -9.20 9.07
N GLN A 325 -13.81 -9.15 7.74
CA GLN A 325 -14.57 -10.00 6.83
C GLN A 325 -13.86 -11.33 6.54
N GLY A 326 -12.62 -11.51 7.02
CA GLY A 326 -11.86 -12.75 6.81
C GLY A 326 -11.36 -12.94 5.39
N TYR A 327 -10.95 -11.87 4.71
CA TYR A 327 -10.22 -11.97 3.44
C TYR A 327 -8.82 -12.57 3.66
N ASP A 328 -8.32 -13.32 2.68
CA ASP A 328 -6.96 -13.88 2.69
C ASP A 328 -5.96 -12.85 2.17
N LEU A 329 -5.13 -12.31 3.06
CA LEU A 329 -4.27 -11.16 2.80
C LEU A 329 -2.79 -11.52 2.95
N SER A 330 -1.97 -10.94 2.07
CA SER A 330 -0.52 -10.83 2.24
C SER A 330 -0.09 -9.38 2.11
N TYR A 331 0.97 -8.98 2.81
CA TYR A 331 1.39 -7.58 2.90
C TYR A 331 2.80 -7.39 2.37
N TYR A 332 3.03 -6.26 1.71
CA TYR A 332 4.32 -5.80 1.24
C TYR A 332 4.30 -4.27 1.09
N THR A 333 5.45 -3.66 0.86
CA THR A 333 5.59 -2.21 0.63
C THR A 333 5.80 -1.92 -0.86
N ASN A 334 5.64 -0.67 -1.27
CA ASN A 334 6.01 -0.27 -2.63
C ASN A 334 7.52 -0.39 -2.95
N VAL A 335 8.40 -0.38 -1.93
CA VAL A 335 9.83 -0.74 -2.07
C VAL A 335 9.99 -2.23 -2.44
N ASP A 336 9.13 -3.09 -1.90
CA ASP A 336 9.13 -4.52 -2.23
C ASP A 336 8.66 -4.76 -3.67
N VAL A 337 7.64 -4.05 -4.14
CA VAL A 337 7.18 -4.16 -5.53
C VAL A 337 8.25 -3.68 -6.51
N HIS A 338 9.01 -2.65 -6.15
CA HIS A 338 10.18 -2.21 -6.91
C HIS A 338 11.28 -3.29 -6.97
N SER A 339 11.64 -3.87 -5.82
CA SER A 339 12.83 -4.72 -5.68
C SER A 339 12.60 -6.23 -5.87
N ARG A 340 11.35 -6.70 -5.76
CA ARG A 340 10.98 -8.13 -5.82
C ARG A 340 9.89 -8.34 -6.88
N PRO A 341 10.27 -8.39 -8.16
CA PRO A 341 9.32 -8.26 -9.27
C PRO A 341 8.27 -9.37 -9.37
N LEU A 342 8.55 -10.52 -8.77
CA LEU A 342 7.71 -11.71 -8.84
C LEU A 342 6.71 -11.80 -7.67
N GLN A 343 6.92 -11.03 -6.58
CA GLN A 343 6.08 -11.14 -5.38
C GLN A 343 4.61 -10.81 -5.67
N ILE A 344 4.36 -9.79 -6.51
CA ILE A 344 3.03 -9.31 -6.92
C ILE A 344 2.21 -10.35 -7.72
N LEU A 345 2.88 -11.39 -8.25
CA LEU A 345 2.23 -12.42 -9.06
C LEU A 345 1.64 -13.56 -8.20
N SER A 346 1.89 -13.55 -6.88
CA SER A 346 1.41 -14.58 -5.96
C SER A 346 -0.02 -14.29 -5.42
N GLN A 347 -0.66 -13.20 -5.87
CA GLN A 347 -2.00 -12.80 -5.42
C GLN A 347 -2.99 -12.69 -6.58
N ARG A 348 -4.30 -12.74 -6.30
CA ARG A 348 -5.34 -12.50 -7.32
C ARG A 348 -5.55 -11.01 -7.56
N ILE A 349 -5.43 -10.21 -6.51
CA ILE A 349 -5.64 -8.76 -6.52
C ILE A 349 -4.39 -8.07 -5.96
N PHE A 350 -3.83 -7.12 -6.71
CA PHE A 350 -2.97 -6.08 -6.17
C PHE A 350 -3.85 -4.95 -5.63
N LEU A 351 -3.64 -4.57 -4.37
CA LEU A 351 -4.45 -3.57 -3.66
C LEU A 351 -3.57 -2.40 -3.21
N SER A 352 -3.91 -1.19 -3.67
CA SER A 352 -3.34 0.09 -3.23
C SER A 352 -4.45 0.95 -2.61
N VAL A 353 -4.15 1.60 -1.50
CA VAL A 353 -5.14 2.18 -0.59
C VAL A 353 -4.67 3.52 -0.05
N GLY A 354 -5.58 4.47 0.08
CA GLY A 354 -5.29 5.74 0.75
C GLY A 354 -4.56 6.72 -0.14
N HIS A 355 -3.30 7.03 0.19
CA HIS A 355 -2.50 8.02 -0.52
C HIS A 355 -1.16 7.41 -0.98
N ASP A 356 -1.12 6.91 -2.21
CA ASP A 356 0.01 6.16 -2.79
C ASP A 356 0.64 6.94 -3.96
N GLU A 357 1.13 8.15 -3.64
CA GLU A 357 1.49 9.20 -4.61
C GLU A 357 2.83 8.98 -5.32
N TYR A 358 3.80 8.34 -4.65
CA TYR A 358 5.20 8.32 -5.07
C TYR A 358 5.64 6.93 -5.53
N TRP A 359 5.74 6.72 -6.83
CA TRP A 359 6.06 5.42 -7.42
C TRP A 359 7.39 5.44 -8.16
N SER A 360 8.16 4.37 -8.06
CA SER A 360 9.30 4.16 -8.95
C SER A 360 8.83 3.72 -10.35
N MET A 361 9.68 3.88 -11.36
CA MET A 361 9.37 3.37 -12.70
C MET A 361 9.24 1.84 -12.69
N GLU A 362 10.13 1.17 -11.96
CA GLU A 362 10.15 -0.27 -11.83
C GLU A 362 8.88 -0.77 -11.16
N GLN A 363 8.42 -0.12 -10.09
CA GLN A 363 7.12 -0.45 -9.47
C GLN A 363 5.97 -0.30 -10.48
N ARG A 364 5.93 0.80 -11.24
CA ARG A 364 4.91 1.02 -12.28
C ARG A 364 4.93 -0.11 -13.31
N ASP A 365 6.11 -0.50 -13.79
CA ASP A 365 6.28 -1.61 -14.73
C ASP A 365 5.83 -2.95 -14.15
N ARG A 366 6.10 -3.21 -12.86
CA ARG A 366 5.68 -4.46 -12.22
C ARG A 366 4.18 -4.54 -12.05
N VAL A 367 3.51 -3.44 -11.70
CA VAL A 367 2.05 -3.40 -11.57
C VAL A 367 1.37 -3.56 -12.94
N GLU A 368 1.88 -2.90 -13.99
CA GLU A 368 1.36 -3.08 -15.35
C GLU A 368 1.60 -4.50 -15.87
N SER A 369 2.79 -5.06 -15.63
CA SER A 369 3.09 -6.46 -15.95
C SER A 369 2.16 -7.42 -15.19
N ALA A 370 1.89 -7.19 -13.91
CA ALA A 370 0.95 -8.00 -13.13
C ALA A 370 -0.46 -7.97 -13.76
N ARG A 371 -0.96 -6.78 -14.12
CA ARG A 371 -2.23 -6.64 -14.87
C ARG A 371 -2.20 -7.45 -16.16
N ASP A 372 -1.13 -7.33 -16.93
CA ASP A 372 -0.99 -7.99 -18.23
C ASP A 372 -0.83 -9.52 -18.10
N ASN A 373 -0.49 -10.01 -16.91
CA ASN A 373 -0.48 -11.43 -16.52
C ASN A 373 -1.75 -11.87 -15.75
N GLY A 374 -2.83 -11.09 -15.81
CA GLY A 374 -4.12 -11.48 -15.26
C GLY A 374 -4.23 -11.34 -13.74
N ILE A 375 -3.40 -10.50 -13.10
CA ILE A 375 -3.63 -10.04 -11.73
C ILE A 375 -4.59 -8.85 -11.77
N HIS A 376 -5.67 -8.90 -11.00
CA HIS A 376 -6.60 -7.77 -10.89
C HIS A 376 -5.96 -6.63 -10.11
N LEU A 377 -6.33 -5.39 -10.42
CA LEU A 377 -5.84 -4.21 -9.71
C LEU A 377 -7.02 -3.47 -9.06
N ALA A 378 -6.90 -3.15 -7.78
CA ALA A 378 -7.88 -2.35 -7.06
C ALA A 378 -7.21 -1.17 -6.37
N PHE A 379 -7.61 0.04 -6.74
CA PHE A 379 -7.11 1.30 -6.21
C PHE A 379 -8.22 1.97 -5.39
N PHE A 380 -8.13 1.84 -4.07
CA PHE A 380 -8.98 2.57 -3.11
C PHE A 380 -8.25 3.83 -2.66
N SER A 381 -7.88 4.64 -3.64
CA SER A 381 -6.93 5.74 -3.53
C SER A 381 -7.30 6.85 -4.52
N ALA A 382 -6.70 8.02 -4.33
CA ALA A 382 -6.54 9.04 -5.36
C ALA A 382 -5.09 9.55 -5.33
N ASN A 383 -4.73 10.41 -6.29
CA ASN A 383 -3.37 10.92 -6.44
C ASN A 383 -2.33 9.81 -6.53
N THR A 384 -2.73 8.62 -7.01
CA THR A 384 -1.88 7.45 -7.05
C THR A 384 -0.92 7.51 -8.22
N ALA A 385 0.33 7.14 -7.99
CA ALA A 385 1.37 7.13 -9.01
C ALA A 385 1.48 8.49 -9.74
N TYR A 386 1.33 9.60 -9.02
CA TYR A 386 1.41 10.95 -9.60
C TYR A 386 2.87 11.35 -9.83
N TRP A 387 3.73 11.15 -8.83
CA TRP A 387 5.16 11.43 -8.93
C TRP A 387 5.99 10.18 -9.21
N ARG A 388 6.89 10.29 -10.18
CA ARG A 388 7.96 9.32 -10.33
C ARG A 388 9.09 9.60 -9.34
N VAL A 389 9.54 8.57 -8.63
CA VAL A 389 10.73 8.59 -7.79
C VAL A 389 11.80 7.62 -8.28
N ARG A 390 13.02 7.79 -7.79
CA ARG A 390 14.10 6.80 -7.88
C ARG A 390 14.53 6.38 -6.48
N TYR A 391 15.11 5.20 -6.38
CA TYR A 391 15.72 4.73 -5.15
C TYR A 391 17.25 4.79 -5.25
N ASP A 392 17.88 5.37 -4.25
CA ASP A 392 19.33 5.40 -4.09
C ASP A 392 19.75 4.61 -2.84
N SER A 393 21.06 4.32 -2.74
CA SER A 393 21.63 3.75 -1.52
C SER A 393 21.79 4.83 -0.44
N SER A 394 21.70 4.44 0.84
CA SER A 394 22.07 5.35 1.94
C SER A 394 23.54 5.71 1.92
N SER A 395 23.95 6.70 2.71
CA SER A 395 25.38 7.03 2.90
C SER A 395 26.22 5.87 3.46
N ARG A 396 25.58 4.83 4.02
CA ARG A 396 26.22 3.58 4.46
C ARG A 396 26.20 2.47 3.40
N GLY A 397 25.71 2.74 2.19
CA GLY A 397 25.72 1.81 1.05
C GLY A 397 24.58 0.80 1.02
N GLN A 398 23.57 0.92 1.89
CA GLN A 398 22.40 0.05 1.86
C GLN A 398 21.45 0.50 0.73
N SER A 399 21.14 -0.41 -0.20
CA SER A 399 20.27 -0.11 -1.35
C SER A 399 18.83 0.22 -0.94
N ASN A 400 18.16 1.02 -1.76
CA ASN A 400 16.74 1.39 -1.60
C ASN A 400 16.38 2.06 -0.28
N ARG A 401 17.36 2.75 0.33
CA ARG A 401 17.16 3.49 1.58
C ARG A 401 16.89 4.97 1.37
N VAL A 402 17.14 5.51 0.18
CA VAL A 402 16.90 6.91 -0.15
C VAL A 402 15.88 7.02 -1.28
N VAL A 403 14.85 7.83 -1.09
CA VAL A 403 13.87 8.20 -2.12
C VAL A 403 14.29 9.54 -2.73
N THR A 404 14.50 9.56 -4.04
CA THR A 404 14.99 10.71 -4.78
C THR A 404 13.91 11.27 -5.69
N ILE A 405 13.68 12.58 -5.57
CA ILE A 405 12.75 13.34 -6.40
C ILE A 405 13.14 14.81 -6.48
N TYR A 406 13.32 15.30 -7.71
CA TYR A 406 13.58 16.71 -7.99
C TYR A 406 12.28 17.46 -8.28
N LYS A 407 11.50 17.78 -7.24
CA LYS A 407 10.34 18.67 -7.36
C LYS A 407 10.79 20.13 -7.44
N ASP A 408 10.08 20.99 -8.17
CA ASP A 408 10.26 22.44 -8.12
C ASP A 408 8.92 23.16 -7.87
N SER A 409 8.89 24.49 -7.97
CA SER A 409 7.67 25.29 -7.82
C SER A 409 6.73 25.24 -9.03
N SER A 410 7.06 24.53 -10.11
CA SER A 410 6.25 24.46 -11.33
C SER A 410 4.97 23.63 -11.17
N GLY A 411 4.92 22.76 -10.15
CA GLY A 411 3.85 21.77 -9.97
C GLY A 411 3.96 20.54 -10.89
N ILE A 412 4.97 20.48 -11.76
CA ILE A 412 5.26 19.37 -12.69
C ILE A 412 6.55 18.63 -12.27
N GLY A 413 7.40 19.29 -11.50
CA GLY A 413 8.73 18.83 -11.14
C GLY A 413 9.78 19.55 -11.96
N ALA A 414 10.99 19.57 -11.43
CA ALA A 414 12.09 20.27 -12.07
C ALA A 414 12.54 19.63 -13.38
N GLY A 415 12.18 18.36 -13.59
CA GLY A 415 12.59 17.58 -14.75
C GLY A 415 14.08 17.76 -15.06
N LEU A 416 14.36 18.09 -16.33
CA LEU A 416 15.70 18.33 -16.85
C LEU A 416 16.44 19.50 -16.16
N CYS A 417 15.74 20.45 -15.53
CA CYS A 417 16.35 21.67 -15.01
C CYS A 417 17.17 21.44 -13.73
N LEU A 418 16.72 20.58 -12.82
CA LEU A 418 17.42 20.33 -11.54
C LEU A 418 17.88 18.88 -11.34
N ASP A 419 17.33 17.91 -12.09
CA ASP A 419 17.67 16.49 -11.94
C ASP A 419 18.91 16.15 -12.78
N PRO A 420 20.08 15.91 -12.16
CA PRO A 420 21.32 15.68 -12.90
C PRO A 420 21.28 14.42 -13.76
N LEU A 421 20.52 13.40 -13.34
CA LEU A 421 20.36 12.18 -14.14
C LEU A 421 19.43 12.43 -15.33
N ALA A 422 18.37 13.23 -15.14
CA ALA A 422 17.47 13.58 -16.24
C ALA A 422 18.18 14.41 -17.32
N GLN A 423 19.16 15.23 -16.96
CA GLN A 423 19.98 15.99 -17.92
C GLN A 423 20.79 15.10 -18.86
N LEU A 424 21.16 13.91 -18.40
CA LEU A 424 21.92 12.92 -19.18
C LEU A 424 20.98 11.95 -19.92
N ASP A 425 19.92 11.52 -19.25
CA ASP A 425 18.88 10.66 -19.77
C ASP A 425 17.50 11.22 -19.39
N PRO A 426 16.80 11.89 -20.32
CA PRO A 426 15.46 12.41 -20.04
C PRO A 426 14.48 11.35 -19.51
N ALA A 427 14.64 10.09 -19.90
CA ALA A 427 13.83 8.99 -19.41
C ALA A 427 14.11 8.62 -17.94
N ALA A 428 15.15 9.18 -17.31
CA ALA A 428 15.43 9.06 -15.88
C ALA A 428 14.65 10.06 -15.02
N SER A 429 14.01 11.09 -15.60
CA SER A 429 13.34 12.18 -14.88
C SER A 429 12.40 11.77 -13.74
N THR A 430 12.55 12.35 -12.55
CA THR A 430 11.61 12.22 -11.42
C THR A 430 10.46 13.24 -11.46
N SER A 431 9.92 13.53 -12.63
CA SER A 431 8.75 14.42 -12.81
C SER A 431 7.44 13.66 -12.64
N LEU A 432 6.31 14.33 -12.89
CA LEU A 432 5.01 13.65 -12.95
C LEU A 432 5.00 12.50 -13.95
N PHE A 433 4.28 11.42 -13.64
CA PHE A 433 4.07 10.32 -14.59
C PHE A 433 3.41 10.77 -15.90
N ARG A 434 2.50 11.75 -15.81
CA ARG A 434 1.88 12.40 -16.99
C ARG A 434 2.75 13.45 -17.69
N SER A 435 3.94 13.76 -17.18
CA SER A 435 4.80 14.76 -17.84
C SER A 435 5.27 14.23 -19.19
N ARG A 436 5.71 15.15 -20.07
CA ARG A 436 6.19 14.78 -21.41
C ARG A 436 7.40 13.83 -21.37
N GLU A 437 8.26 13.99 -20.37
CA GLU A 437 9.49 13.22 -20.20
C GLU A 437 9.20 11.76 -19.82
N VAL A 438 8.16 11.55 -18.99
CA VAL A 438 7.77 10.21 -18.51
C VAL A 438 6.74 9.56 -19.42
N ASN A 439 5.79 10.35 -19.95
CA ASN A 439 4.76 9.97 -20.92
C ASN A 439 3.98 8.69 -20.54
N ARG A 440 3.64 8.54 -19.26
CA ARG A 440 2.85 7.43 -18.74
C ARG A 440 1.79 7.96 -17.78
N PRO A 441 0.79 8.72 -18.27
CA PRO A 441 -0.19 9.35 -17.41
C PRO A 441 -0.93 8.32 -16.56
N GLU A 442 -1.34 8.70 -15.37
CA GLU A 442 -1.90 7.83 -14.34
C GLU A 442 -3.12 7.08 -14.90
N ASN A 443 -3.99 7.79 -15.64
CA ASN A 443 -5.20 7.23 -16.22
C ASN A 443 -4.95 6.08 -17.22
N SER A 444 -3.78 5.99 -17.85
CA SER A 444 -3.44 4.85 -18.72
C SER A 444 -3.37 3.50 -18.00
N LEU A 445 -3.18 3.52 -16.67
CA LEU A 445 -3.28 2.34 -15.82
C LEU A 445 -4.53 2.38 -14.96
N LEU A 446 -4.83 3.51 -14.31
CA LEU A 446 -5.89 3.60 -13.31
C LEU A 446 -7.28 3.87 -13.88
N GLY A 447 -7.38 4.30 -15.15
CA GLY A 447 -8.61 4.79 -15.77
C GLY A 447 -9.00 6.23 -15.37
N VAL A 448 -8.47 6.73 -14.26
CA VAL A 448 -8.62 8.10 -13.75
C VAL A 448 -7.26 8.64 -13.35
N GLY A 449 -7.14 9.95 -13.16
CA GLY A 449 -5.93 10.56 -12.61
C GLY A 449 -6.23 11.80 -11.80
N TYR A 450 -5.26 12.20 -10.97
CA TYR A 450 -5.37 13.33 -10.05
C TYR A 450 -5.77 14.62 -10.76
N VAL A 451 -6.77 15.30 -10.20
CA VAL A 451 -7.25 16.58 -10.73
C VAL A 451 -7.30 17.70 -9.70
N SER A 452 -7.56 17.41 -8.42
CA SER A 452 -7.55 18.42 -7.37
C SER A 452 -7.66 17.85 -5.96
N GLU A 453 -7.60 18.76 -4.99
CA GLU A 453 -7.61 18.56 -3.55
C GLU A 453 -8.46 19.64 -2.86
N GLN A 454 -8.73 19.45 -1.56
CA GLN A 454 -9.32 20.48 -0.68
C GLN A 454 -8.58 20.54 0.65
N ASP A 455 -8.43 21.69 1.31
CA ASP A 455 -7.60 21.80 2.53
C ASP A 455 -8.17 21.06 3.76
N LYS A 456 -9.44 20.65 3.70
CA LYS A 456 -10.16 20.12 4.85
C LYS A 456 -10.41 18.62 4.72
N VAL A 457 -9.56 17.83 5.36
CA VAL A 457 -9.62 16.36 5.37
C VAL A 457 -10.97 15.81 5.86
N TYR A 458 -11.70 16.49 6.76
CA TYR A 458 -12.97 15.98 7.31
C TYR A 458 -14.25 16.57 6.67
N GLU A 459 -14.11 17.34 5.60
CA GLU A 459 -15.25 17.92 4.86
C GLU A 459 -15.39 17.31 3.46
N GLY A 460 -15.24 15.99 3.34
CA GLY A 460 -15.34 15.28 2.06
C GLY A 460 -16.66 15.51 1.32
N PHE A 461 -16.61 15.34 -0.01
CA PHE A 461 -17.78 15.33 -0.88
C PHE A 461 -18.47 13.96 -0.84
N ASP A 462 -19.68 13.91 -1.40
CA ASP A 462 -20.44 12.67 -1.50
C ASP A 462 -19.94 11.84 -2.70
N PHE A 463 -19.86 10.52 -2.53
CA PHE A 463 -19.78 9.59 -3.64
C PHE A 463 -21.17 9.46 -4.28
N ILE A 464 -21.32 9.78 -5.57
CA ILE A 464 -22.61 9.86 -6.25
C ILE A 464 -22.68 8.80 -7.34
N VAL A 465 -23.60 7.86 -7.16
CA VAL A 465 -23.81 6.74 -8.08
C VAL A 465 -24.25 7.25 -9.46
N SER A 466 -23.55 6.85 -10.52
CA SER A 466 -23.90 7.24 -11.90
C SER A 466 -24.28 6.04 -12.80
N ASN A 467 -23.94 4.81 -12.39
CA ASN A 467 -24.28 3.58 -13.12
C ASN A 467 -24.73 2.43 -12.20
N ALA A 468 -25.87 2.58 -11.54
CA ALA A 468 -26.46 1.63 -10.59
C ALA A 468 -26.84 0.27 -11.18
N ALA A 469 -26.88 0.13 -12.52
CA ALA A 469 -27.10 -1.14 -13.20
C ALA A 469 -25.85 -2.03 -13.19
N ASP A 470 -24.68 -1.47 -12.91
CA ASP A 470 -23.43 -2.24 -12.84
C ASP A 470 -23.48 -3.27 -11.69
N PRO A 471 -22.96 -4.50 -11.90
CA PRO A 471 -22.95 -5.53 -10.86
C PRO A 471 -22.23 -5.14 -9.55
N ILE A 472 -21.36 -4.12 -9.57
CA ILE A 472 -20.74 -3.60 -8.35
C ILE A 472 -21.79 -3.05 -7.35
N TYR A 473 -22.97 -2.63 -7.84
CA TYR A 473 -24.07 -2.13 -7.02
C TYR A 473 -25.10 -3.20 -6.63
N ALA A 474 -24.91 -4.47 -7.00
CA ALA A 474 -25.83 -5.55 -6.64
C ALA A 474 -26.10 -5.58 -5.13
N HIS A 475 -27.35 -5.76 -4.72
CA HIS A 475 -27.76 -5.84 -3.31
C HIS A 475 -27.47 -4.60 -2.44
N THR A 476 -26.99 -3.49 -3.00
CA THR A 476 -26.79 -2.24 -2.26
C THR A 476 -28.09 -1.45 -2.08
N GLY A 477 -29.07 -1.66 -2.96
CA GLY A 477 -30.29 -0.86 -3.07
C GLY A 477 -30.07 0.55 -3.63
N LEU A 478 -28.85 0.88 -4.06
CA LEU A 478 -28.50 2.18 -4.61
C LEU A 478 -29.08 2.38 -6.02
N ARG A 479 -29.42 3.62 -6.33
CA ARG A 479 -29.89 4.10 -7.63
C ARG A 479 -29.00 5.24 -8.12
N ASN A 480 -29.06 5.54 -9.41
CA ASN A 480 -28.38 6.71 -9.96
C ASN A 480 -28.80 7.98 -9.21
N GLY A 481 -27.82 8.79 -8.81
CA GLY A 481 -28.00 10.00 -8.00
C GLY A 481 -27.98 9.77 -6.49
N ASP A 482 -28.04 8.53 -6.00
CA ASP A 482 -27.87 8.24 -4.58
C ASP A 482 -26.47 8.60 -4.12
N ARG A 483 -26.38 8.98 -2.83
CA ARG A 483 -25.17 9.55 -2.24
C ARG A 483 -24.68 8.74 -1.06
N LEU A 484 -23.38 8.43 -1.06
CA LEU A 484 -22.64 7.94 0.10
C LEU A 484 -21.83 9.12 0.66
N LYS A 485 -22.07 9.45 1.94
CA LYS A 485 -21.67 10.75 2.51
C LYS A 485 -20.18 10.80 2.83
N GLY A 486 -19.51 11.85 2.35
CA GLY A 486 -18.13 12.18 2.73
C GLY A 486 -17.08 11.15 2.30
N LEU A 487 -17.32 10.42 1.20
CA LEU A 487 -16.43 9.37 0.68
C LEU A 487 -15.60 9.82 -0.52
N VAL A 488 -15.61 11.12 -0.87
CA VAL A 488 -14.81 11.72 -1.95
C VAL A 488 -13.96 12.88 -1.43
N GLY A 489 -12.64 12.79 -1.63
CA GLY A 489 -11.61 13.66 -1.07
C GLY A 489 -10.52 12.82 -0.39
N TYR A 490 -9.63 13.35 0.45
CA TYR A 490 -9.16 14.74 0.56
C TYR A 490 -8.66 15.24 -0.80
N GLU A 491 -8.10 14.31 -1.57
CA GLU A 491 -7.78 14.42 -2.99
C GLU A 491 -8.68 13.50 -3.80
N TRP A 492 -8.89 13.86 -5.05
CA TRP A 492 -9.71 13.09 -5.95
C TRP A 492 -9.16 13.05 -7.38
N ASP A 493 -9.50 11.95 -8.04
CA ASP A 493 -9.17 11.69 -9.43
C ASP A 493 -10.42 11.80 -10.31
N ALA A 494 -10.21 12.15 -11.57
CA ALA A 494 -11.22 12.13 -12.61
C ALA A 494 -10.68 11.55 -13.90
N VAL A 495 -11.57 11.33 -14.87
CA VAL A 495 -11.16 10.96 -16.23
C VAL A 495 -10.49 12.18 -16.86
N LEU A 496 -9.29 11.97 -17.41
CA LEU A 496 -8.48 13.03 -18.01
C LEU A 496 -8.80 13.16 -19.51
N ASP A 497 -8.83 14.39 -20.00
CA ASP A 497 -8.98 14.71 -21.43
C ASP A 497 -7.60 14.70 -22.12
N ASN A 498 -7.08 13.50 -22.38
CA ASN A 498 -5.71 13.31 -22.88
C ASN A 498 -5.52 12.09 -23.81
N ASP A 499 -6.62 11.50 -24.30
CA ASP A 499 -6.63 10.29 -25.15
C ASP A 499 -5.93 9.05 -24.56
N ALA A 500 -5.58 9.04 -23.27
CA ALA A 500 -4.89 7.93 -22.62
C ALA A 500 -5.82 7.01 -21.81
N SER A 501 -7.13 7.25 -21.86
CA SER A 501 -8.12 6.42 -21.17
C SER A 501 -8.13 4.99 -21.75
N PRO A 502 -8.15 3.94 -20.90
CA PRO A 502 -8.19 2.56 -21.38
C PRO A 502 -9.46 2.24 -22.16
N ASP A 503 -9.35 1.34 -23.15
CA ASP A 503 -10.49 0.85 -23.91
C ASP A 503 -11.55 0.23 -22.97
N GLY A 504 -12.82 0.57 -23.21
CA GLY A 504 -13.94 0.02 -22.45
C GLY A 504 -14.03 0.53 -21.00
N LEU A 505 -13.46 1.69 -20.69
CA LEU A 505 -13.62 2.35 -19.39
C LEU A 505 -15.10 2.59 -19.08
N VAL A 506 -15.53 2.14 -17.90
CA VAL A 506 -16.88 2.34 -17.38
C VAL A 506 -16.82 3.21 -16.14
N ILE A 507 -17.53 4.33 -16.16
CA ILE A 507 -17.71 5.20 -15.00
C ILE A 507 -18.85 4.64 -14.16
N VAL A 508 -18.59 4.41 -12.87
CA VAL A 508 -19.60 3.91 -11.91
C VAL A 508 -20.05 4.98 -10.92
N SER A 509 -19.26 6.03 -10.73
CA SER A 509 -19.62 7.22 -9.94
C SER A 509 -19.16 8.49 -10.63
N GLU A 510 -19.98 9.53 -10.53
CA GLU A 510 -19.65 10.89 -10.94
C GLU A 510 -20.07 11.87 -9.85
N SER A 511 -19.09 12.27 -9.05
CA SER A 511 -19.27 13.12 -7.88
C SER A 511 -18.91 14.56 -8.18
N SER A 512 -19.80 15.49 -7.85
CA SER A 512 -19.46 16.91 -7.86
C SER A 512 -18.54 17.25 -6.69
N THR A 513 -17.42 17.90 -7.00
CA THR A 513 -16.43 18.38 -6.01
C THR A 513 -16.21 19.88 -6.17
N ARG A 514 -15.32 20.45 -5.36
CA ARG A 514 -14.91 21.86 -5.46
C ARG A 514 -13.40 21.96 -5.26
N ALA A 515 -12.70 22.16 -6.35
CA ALA A 515 -11.25 22.32 -6.39
C ALA A 515 -10.79 23.56 -5.63
N ASN A 516 -9.78 23.41 -4.76
CA ASN A 516 -9.10 24.55 -4.14
C ASN A 516 -8.12 25.25 -5.09
N LYS A 517 -7.52 24.48 -6.00
CA LYS A 517 -6.58 24.97 -7.02
C LYS A 517 -6.74 24.17 -8.32
N THR A 518 -6.50 24.82 -9.44
CA THR A 518 -6.34 24.13 -10.74
C THR A 518 -4.87 23.82 -10.94
N LEU A 519 -4.56 22.55 -11.25
CA LEU A 519 -3.18 22.11 -11.48
C LEU A 519 -2.69 22.63 -12.84
N SER A 520 -1.47 23.17 -12.88
CA SER A 520 -0.80 23.58 -14.12
C SER A 520 -0.55 22.41 -15.08
N SER A 521 -0.43 21.20 -14.53
CA SER A 521 -0.23 19.93 -15.24
C SER A 521 -1.51 19.29 -15.78
N LEU A 522 -2.67 19.90 -15.54
CA LEU A 522 -3.95 19.30 -15.90
C LEU A 522 -4.18 19.37 -17.43
N PRO A 523 -4.50 18.25 -18.10
CA PRO A 523 -4.80 18.27 -19.53
C PRO A 523 -5.98 19.20 -19.84
N GLY A 524 -5.86 19.98 -20.91
CA GLY A 524 -6.90 20.92 -21.32
C GLY A 524 -8.24 20.21 -21.55
N GLY A 525 -9.34 20.79 -21.05
CA GLY A 525 -10.67 20.16 -21.12
C GLY A 525 -11.03 19.29 -19.91
N THR A 526 -10.06 18.91 -19.08
CA THR A 526 -10.31 18.16 -17.84
C THR A 526 -10.97 19.05 -16.78
N ASN A 527 -12.08 18.60 -16.19
CA ASN A 527 -12.79 19.33 -15.15
C ASN A 527 -12.26 18.94 -13.74
N PRO A 528 -11.66 19.87 -12.97
CA PRO A 528 -11.16 19.55 -11.63
C PRO A 528 -12.25 19.50 -10.55
N ASN A 529 -13.49 19.92 -10.86
CA ASN A 529 -14.63 19.94 -9.93
C ASN A 529 -15.51 18.68 -10.05
N VAL A 530 -14.96 17.59 -10.58
CA VAL A 530 -15.60 16.27 -10.57
C VAL A 530 -14.61 15.22 -10.08
N SER A 531 -15.16 14.14 -9.52
CA SER A 531 -14.43 12.92 -9.21
C SER A 531 -15.13 11.73 -9.86
N HIS A 532 -14.35 10.81 -10.43
CA HIS A 532 -14.87 9.59 -11.03
C HIS A 532 -14.34 8.35 -10.31
N ALA A 533 -15.23 7.42 -10.03
CA ALA A 533 -14.84 6.02 -9.83
C ALA A 533 -15.10 5.26 -11.12
N ALA A 534 -14.14 4.46 -11.54
CA ALA A 534 -14.18 3.79 -12.83
C ALA A 534 -13.57 2.40 -12.78
N TYR A 535 -13.95 1.56 -13.74
CA TYR A 535 -13.30 0.28 -13.99
C TYR A 535 -13.11 0.02 -15.48
N TYR A 536 -12.15 -0.84 -15.80
CA TYR A 536 -12.02 -1.43 -17.13
C TYR A 536 -11.51 -2.87 -17.05
N LYS A 537 -11.60 -3.60 -18.15
CA LYS A 537 -11.05 -4.95 -18.30
C LYS A 537 -9.87 -4.91 -19.26
N ALA A 538 -8.69 -5.28 -18.78
CA ALA A 538 -7.47 -5.38 -19.59
C ALA A 538 -7.54 -6.55 -20.56
N LYS A 539 -6.67 -6.56 -21.58
CA LYS A 539 -6.58 -7.62 -22.60
C LYS A 539 -6.30 -9.01 -22.00
N SER A 540 -5.57 -9.06 -20.88
CA SER A 540 -5.31 -10.28 -20.10
C SER A 540 -6.56 -10.85 -19.40
N GLY A 541 -7.67 -10.11 -19.39
CA GLY A 541 -8.85 -10.43 -18.60
C GLY A 541 -8.82 -9.87 -17.17
N ALA A 542 -7.68 -9.31 -16.73
CA ALA A 542 -7.61 -8.59 -15.46
C ALA A 542 -8.62 -7.44 -15.44
N ARG A 543 -9.18 -7.19 -14.26
CA ARG A 543 -10.06 -6.04 -14.00
C ARG A 543 -9.24 -5.01 -13.24
N VAL A 544 -9.41 -3.75 -13.59
CA VAL A 544 -8.82 -2.63 -12.90
C VAL A 544 -9.92 -1.71 -12.42
N PHE A 545 -9.96 -1.41 -11.13
CA PHE A 545 -10.92 -0.51 -10.52
C PHE A 545 -10.21 0.58 -9.73
N SER A 546 -10.72 1.80 -9.82
CA SER A 546 -10.25 2.95 -9.05
C SER A 546 -11.44 3.69 -8.44
N THR A 547 -11.39 3.96 -7.13
CA THR A 547 -12.39 4.80 -6.46
C THR A 547 -12.27 6.27 -6.81
N GLY A 548 -11.07 6.71 -7.19
CA GLY A 548 -10.76 8.12 -7.44
C GLY A 548 -10.88 8.98 -6.18
N SER A 549 -10.70 8.39 -5.01
CA SER A 549 -10.71 9.09 -3.72
C SER A 549 -9.88 8.36 -2.66
N ILE A 550 -9.12 9.14 -1.90
CA ILE A 550 -8.42 8.72 -0.68
C ILE A 550 -9.40 8.27 0.42
N GLN A 551 -10.52 8.99 0.56
CA GLN A 551 -11.47 8.89 1.68
C GLN A 551 -12.41 7.70 1.65
N TRP A 552 -12.43 6.92 0.57
CA TRP A 552 -13.33 5.77 0.45
C TRP A 552 -13.24 4.83 1.66
N VAL A 553 -12.03 4.63 2.18
CA VAL A 553 -11.73 3.73 3.31
C VAL A 553 -12.57 4.02 4.56
N TRP A 554 -12.99 5.27 4.76
CA TRP A 554 -13.82 5.66 5.92
C TRP A 554 -15.27 5.20 5.81
N GLY A 555 -15.72 4.86 4.59
CA GLY A 555 -16.99 4.15 4.38
C GLY A 555 -16.93 2.69 4.83
N LEU A 556 -15.72 2.13 5.00
CA LEU A 556 -15.50 0.73 5.35
C LEU A 556 -15.27 0.56 6.85
N ASP A 557 -14.44 1.40 7.47
CA ASP A 557 -14.20 1.42 8.91
C ASP A 557 -13.88 2.85 9.36
N ASP A 558 -14.47 3.31 10.47
CA ASP A 558 -14.25 4.64 11.04
C ASP A 558 -13.57 4.61 12.43
N SER A 559 -13.19 3.42 12.89
CA SER A 559 -12.66 3.18 14.25
C SER A 559 -11.35 3.90 14.53
N TRP A 560 -10.64 4.24 13.45
CA TRP A 560 -9.41 4.99 13.46
C TRP A 560 -9.51 6.25 12.60
N THR A 561 -10.62 6.96 12.75
CA THR A 561 -10.68 8.38 12.40
C THR A 561 -10.34 9.16 13.66
N PHE A 562 -9.23 9.91 13.67
CA PHE A 562 -8.93 10.75 14.83
C PHE A 562 -10.01 11.83 14.89
N GLN A 563 -11.03 11.64 15.73
CA GLN A 563 -12.04 12.65 15.94
C GLN A 563 -11.32 13.88 16.49
N PRO A 564 -11.40 15.07 15.84
CA PRO A 564 -10.94 16.29 16.49
C PRO A 564 -11.59 16.32 17.87
N PRO A 565 -10.84 16.69 18.94
CA PRO A 565 -11.29 16.51 20.31
C PRO A 565 -12.74 16.93 20.42
N ARG A 566 -13.65 15.97 20.66
CA ARG A 566 -15.04 16.31 20.96
C ARG A 566 -14.95 17.31 22.09
N LEU A 567 -15.34 18.57 21.83
CA LEU A 567 -15.46 19.59 22.86
C LEU A 567 -16.32 18.97 23.96
N THR A 568 -15.66 18.53 25.04
CA THR A 568 -16.28 17.75 26.09
C THR A 568 -17.43 18.56 26.68
N ARG A 569 -18.51 17.90 27.12
CA ARG A 569 -19.66 18.60 27.75
C ARG A 569 -19.22 19.54 28.89
N SER A 570 -18.10 19.23 29.55
CA SER A 570 -17.49 20.06 30.60
C SER A 570 -16.88 21.36 30.07
N TRP A 571 -16.27 21.36 28.87
CA TRP A 571 -15.78 22.57 28.20
C TRP A 571 -16.93 23.48 27.73
N ARG A 572 -18.06 22.92 27.28
CA ARG A 572 -19.28 23.69 26.95
C ARG A 572 -19.89 24.40 28.16
N ARG A 573 -19.78 23.80 29.36
CA ARG A 573 -20.26 24.42 30.60
C ARG A 573 -19.39 25.61 31.00
N ARG A 574 -18.06 25.47 30.91
CA ARG A 574 -17.12 26.57 31.16
C ARG A 574 -17.28 27.73 30.17
N LEU A 575 -17.51 27.46 28.88
CA LEU A 575 -17.84 28.51 27.92
C LEU A 575 -19.17 29.21 28.23
N LYS A 576 -20.23 28.48 28.63
CA LYS A 576 -21.50 29.12 29.03
C LYS A 576 -21.34 30.07 30.22
N ASP A 577 -20.47 29.74 31.16
CA ASP A 577 -20.20 30.60 32.33
C ASP A 577 -19.31 31.80 31.96
N SER A 578 -18.44 31.67 30.95
CA SER A 578 -17.57 32.77 30.47
C SER A 578 -18.18 33.64 29.36
N VAL A 579 -19.20 33.17 28.63
CA VAL A 579 -19.80 33.87 27.46
C VAL A 579 -20.90 34.88 27.84
N LYS A 580 -21.16 35.12 29.14
CA LYS A 580 -21.98 36.28 29.54
C LYS A 580 -21.29 37.64 29.32
N ARG A 581 -20.03 37.69 28.84
CA ARG A 581 -19.29 38.96 28.69
C ARG A 581 -18.64 39.29 27.35
N LEU A 582 -18.73 38.47 26.30
CA LEU A 582 -18.25 38.89 24.97
C LEU A 582 -19.01 38.17 23.85
N VAL A 583 -19.71 38.98 23.05
CA VAL A 583 -20.37 38.57 21.82
C VAL A 583 -19.33 38.55 20.69
N SER A 584 -19.49 37.61 19.74
CA SER A 584 -18.84 37.49 18.43
C SER A 584 -17.61 36.58 18.23
N LEU A 585 -17.58 35.38 18.83
CA LEU A 585 -16.91 34.23 18.19
C LEU A 585 -17.81 33.00 18.25
N VAL A 586 -18.67 32.87 17.25
CA VAL A 586 -19.33 31.60 16.96
C VAL A 586 -18.30 30.72 16.25
N VAL A 587 -17.54 29.93 17.00
CA VAL A 587 -16.83 28.77 16.45
C VAL A 587 -17.90 27.77 16.05
N THR A 588 -18.37 27.90 14.82
CA THR A 588 -19.24 26.91 14.19
C THR A 588 -18.34 25.73 13.85
N VAL A 589 -18.26 24.72 14.71
CA VAL A 589 -17.68 23.43 14.33
C VAL A 589 -18.65 22.83 13.30
N PRO A 590 -18.28 22.69 12.02
CA PRO A 590 -19.21 22.15 11.03
C PRO A 590 -19.30 20.64 11.25
N ILE A 591 -20.36 20.21 11.93
CA ILE A 591 -20.72 18.78 12.12
C ILE A 591 -21.22 18.15 10.79
N ARG A 592 -21.24 18.90 9.67
CA ARG A 592 -22.15 18.59 8.56
C ARG A 592 -21.75 17.39 7.68
N ASN A 593 -20.47 17.09 7.46
CA ASN A 593 -20.06 16.06 6.48
C ASN A 593 -18.94 15.13 6.98
N MET A 594 -18.97 14.72 8.26
CA MET A 594 -18.01 13.69 8.69
C MET A 594 -18.31 12.37 7.96
N PRO A 595 -17.29 11.72 7.37
CA PRO A 595 -17.40 10.39 6.79
C PRO A 595 -18.00 9.42 7.79
N ARG A 596 -18.81 8.48 7.31
CA ARG A 596 -19.42 7.45 8.15
C ARG A 596 -19.29 6.11 7.46
N VAL A 597 -19.10 5.07 8.26
CA VAL A 597 -19.25 3.70 7.80
C VAL A 597 -20.62 3.54 7.13
N ASP A 598 -20.60 3.03 5.90
CA ASP A 598 -21.80 2.83 5.10
C ASP A 598 -21.83 1.38 4.61
N ARG A 599 -22.86 0.62 5.05
CA ARG A 599 -23.04 -0.78 4.66
C ARG A 599 -23.15 -0.97 3.14
N ARG A 600 -23.63 0.05 2.42
CA ARG A 600 -23.76 0.02 0.96
C ARG A 600 -22.38 0.15 0.29
N ALA A 601 -21.48 0.96 0.85
CA ALA A 601 -20.09 1.05 0.41
C ALA A 601 -19.37 -0.29 0.65
N GLN A 602 -19.55 -0.89 1.83
CA GLN A 602 -18.99 -2.21 2.15
C GLN A 602 -19.52 -3.31 1.22
N GLN A 603 -20.84 -3.36 0.97
CA GLN A 603 -21.42 -4.31 0.01
C GLN A 603 -20.88 -4.10 -1.41
N MET A 604 -20.70 -2.83 -1.84
CA MET A 604 -20.10 -2.51 -3.13
C MET A 604 -18.65 -3.02 -3.24
N THR A 605 -17.85 -2.86 -2.18
CA THR A 605 -16.49 -3.40 -2.13
C THR A 605 -16.45 -4.93 -2.16
N VAL A 606 -17.39 -5.61 -1.48
CA VAL A 606 -17.52 -7.07 -1.56
C VAL A 606 -17.89 -7.53 -2.96
N ASN A 607 -18.83 -6.85 -3.63
CA ASN A 607 -19.22 -7.16 -5.01
C ASN A 607 -18.05 -6.99 -5.97
N LEU A 608 -17.25 -5.94 -5.81
CA LEU A 608 -16.05 -5.71 -6.61
C LEU A 608 -15.08 -6.89 -6.48
N PHE A 609 -14.75 -7.30 -5.25
CA PHE A 609 -13.83 -8.42 -5.04
C PHE A 609 -14.41 -9.74 -5.55
N SER A 610 -15.71 -9.98 -5.43
CA SER A 610 -16.35 -11.18 -6.02
C SER A 610 -16.20 -11.21 -7.54
N GLN A 611 -16.30 -10.05 -8.22
CA GLN A 611 -16.03 -9.94 -9.65
C GLN A 611 -14.55 -10.15 -10.04
N MET A 612 -13.65 -10.09 -9.06
CA MET A 612 -12.22 -10.41 -9.17
C MET A 612 -11.89 -11.80 -8.60
N ASP A 613 -12.91 -12.68 -8.49
CA ASP A 613 -12.81 -14.06 -7.99
C ASP A 613 -12.28 -14.18 -6.54
N VAL A 614 -12.58 -13.20 -5.68
CA VAL A 614 -12.17 -13.18 -4.27
C VAL A 614 -13.37 -13.00 -3.36
N ARG A 615 -13.50 -13.85 -2.33
CA ARG A 615 -14.61 -13.85 -1.39
C ARG A 615 -14.14 -13.89 0.07
N PRO A 616 -14.85 -13.22 0.99
CA PRO A 616 -14.56 -13.28 2.42
C PRO A 616 -14.89 -14.66 3.00
N GLN A 617 -14.12 -15.14 3.98
CA GLN A 617 -14.41 -16.40 4.68
C GLN A 617 -15.33 -16.23 5.89
N THR A 618 -15.33 -15.05 6.50
CA THR A 618 -16.17 -14.74 7.67
C THR A 618 -16.93 -13.43 7.44
N PRO A 619 -17.77 -13.35 6.38
CA PRO A 619 -18.51 -12.14 6.08
C PRO A 619 -19.45 -11.77 7.24
N SER A 620 -19.63 -10.48 7.46
CA SER A 620 -20.68 -9.96 8.31
C SER A 620 -22.05 -10.48 7.86
N SER A 621 -22.92 -10.84 8.80
CA SER A 621 -24.19 -11.56 8.52
C SER A 621 -25.19 -10.83 7.60
N TRP A 622 -25.00 -9.54 7.37
CA TRP A 622 -25.85 -8.71 6.53
C TRP A 622 -25.27 -8.51 5.11
N LEU A 623 -24.03 -8.93 4.85
CA LEU A 623 -23.44 -8.93 3.52
C LEU A 623 -24.01 -10.09 2.70
N ILE A 624 -24.33 -9.81 1.44
CA ILE A 624 -24.80 -10.81 0.49
C ILE A 624 -23.64 -11.17 -0.43
N LEU A 625 -23.25 -12.45 -0.44
CA LEU A 625 -22.22 -12.97 -1.33
C LEU A 625 -22.87 -13.50 -2.61
N SER A 626 -22.69 -12.80 -3.72
CA SER A 626 -23.02 -13.24 -5.07
C SER A 626 -21.93 -14.13 -5.65
#